data_AF-O60397-F1
#
_entry.id   AF-O60397-F1
#
_cell.length_a   1.000
_cell.length_b   1.000
_cell.length_c   1.000
_cell.angle_alpha   90.00
_cell.angle_beta   90.00
_cell.angle_gamma   90.00
#
_symmetry.space_group_name_H-M   'P 1'
#
loop_
_entity.id
_entity.type
_entity.pdbx_description
1 polymer ?
#
loop_
_entity_poly.entity_id
_entity_poly.type
_entity_poly.pdbx_seq_one_letter_code
_entity_poly.pdbx_strand_id
1 'polypeptide(L)'
;MLWNLLALHQIGQRTISTASHRHFKNKVPEKQKLFQEDDGIPLYLKGGIADALLHRATMILTVGGTAYAIYQLAVASFPNKGVTSIIPAITWFTFIQLSMDQKSDK
;
A
#
# COMPACT_ATOMS: atom_id res chain seq x y z
N MET A 1 -5.04 -32.86 -42.26
CA MET A 1 -5.03 -31.45 -41.78
C MET A 1 -4.36 -31.25 -40.41
N LEU A 2 -4.23 -32.28 -39.57
CA LEU A 2 -3.58 -32.18 -38.23
C LEU A 2 -2.07 -31.86 -38.28
N TRP A 3 -1.36 -32.34 -39.31
CA TRP A 3 0.08 -32.10 -39.49
C TRP A 3 0.45 -30.63 -39.69
N ASN A 4 -0.36 -29.86 -40.42
CA ASN A 4 -0.14 -28.43 -40.62
C ASN A 4 -0.33 -27.64 -39.31
N LEU A 5 -1.26 -28.10 -38.45
CA LEU A 5 -1.51 -27.50 -37.14
C LEU A 5 -0.33 -27.71 -36.18
N LEU A 6 0.26 -28.92 -36.18
CA LEU A 6 1.45 -29.24 -35.39
C LEU A 6 2.69 -28.47 -35.88
N ALA A 7 2.86 -28.32 -37.20
CA ALA A 7 3.93 -27.52 -37.77
C ALA A 7 3.80 -26.04 -37.37
N LEU A 8 2.59 -25.48 -37.39
CA LEU A 8 2.33 -24.10 -36.95
C LEU A 8 2.62 -23.92 -35.45
N HIS A 9 2.26 -24.90 -34.62
CA HIS A 9 2.54 -24.87 -33.18
C HIS A 9 4.05 -24.93 -32.88
N GLN A 10 4.81 -25.76 -33.60
CA GLN A 10 6.27 -25.82 -33.45
C GLN A 10 6.98 -24.53 -33.88
N ILE A 11 6.46 -23.84 -34.90
CA ILE A 11 6.97 -22.53 -35.35
C ILE A 11 6.69 -21.44 -34.30
N GLY A 12 5.48 -21.44 -33.72
CA GLY A 12 5.11 -20.52 -32.63
C GLY A 12 5.98 -20.71 -31.37
N GLN A 13 6.19 -21.96 -30.94
CA GLN A 13 7.01 -22.26 -29.77
C GLN A 13 8.50 -21.94 -29.96
N ARG A 14 9.05 -22.15 -31.17
CA ARG A 14 10.45 -21.80 -31.48
C ARG A 14 10.70 -20.29 -31.48
N THR A 15 9.72 -19.51 -31.94
CA THR A 15 9.83 -18.05 -31.99
C THR A 15 9.80 -17.43 -30.60
N ILE A 16 8.97 -17.97 -29.70
CA ILE A 16 8.83 -17.43 -28.33
C ILE A 16 10.00 -17.82 -27.42
N SER A 17 10.55 -19.04 -27.55
CA SER A 17 11.59 -19.54 -26.62
C SER A 17 13.00 -19.00 -26.88
N THR A 18 13.29 -18.42 -28.06
CA THR A 18 14.67 -18.04 -28.41
C THR A 18 14.91 -16.53 -28.58
N ALA A 19 13.85 -15.72 -28.72
CA ALA A 19 14.00 -14.27 -28.84
C ALA A 19 14.21 -13.56 -27.48
N SER A 20 13.66 -14.10 -26.39
CA SER A 20 13.71 -13.46 -25.06
C SER A 20 15.10 -13.56 -24.40
N HIS A 21 15.85 -14.64 -24.63
CA HIS A 21 17.09 -14.92 -23.91
C HIS A 21 18.35 -14.20 -24.43
N ARG A 22 18.35 -13.65 -25.65
CA ARG A 22 19.55 -13.02 -26.25
C ARG A 22 19.69 -11.52 -26.01
N HIS A 23 18.66 -10.85 -25.50
CA HIS A 23 18.70 -9.40 -25.27
C HIS A 23 19.19 -8.99 -23.87
N PHE A 24 19.28 -9.91 -22.91
CA PHE A 24 19.86 -9.62 -21.60
C PHE A 24 21.38 -9.79 -21.64
N LYS A 25 22.08 -8.79 -22.18
CA LYS A 25 23.54 -8.73 -22.12
C LYS A 25 23.97 -8.68 -20.65
N ASN A 26 24.98 -9.46 -20.27
CA ASN A 26 25.47 -9.45 -18.89
C ASN A 26 26.02 -8.05 -18.53
N LYS A 27 25.29 -7.31 -17.69
CA LYS A 27 25.67 -5.98 -17.18
C LYS A 27 26.22 -6.01 -15.75
N VAL A 28 26.49 -7.20 -15.19
CA VAL A 28 27.10 -7.33 -13.86
C VAL A 28 28.43 -6.57 -13.76
N PRO A 29 29.35 -6.60 -14.75
CA PRO A 29 30.60 -5.85 -14.66
C PRO A 29 30.38 -4.33 -14.62
N GLU A 30 29.41 -3.82 -15.38
CA GLU A 30 29.07 -2.39 -15.41
C GLU A 30 28.53 -1.92 -14.05
N LYS A 31 27.65 -2.73 -13.43
CA LYS A 31 27.10 -2.43 -12.10
C LYS A 31 28.16 -2.57 -11.00
N GLN A 32 29.02 -3.58 -11.08
CA GLN A 32 30.13 -3.73 -10.13
C GLN A 32 31.06 -2.52 -10.16
N LYS A 33 31.41 -2.02 -11.35
CA LYS A 33 32.22 -0.81 -11.48
C LYS A 33 31.55 0.41 -10.82
N LEU A 34 30.26 0.63 -11.10
CA LEU A 34 29.49 1.73 -10.52
C LEU A 34 29.43 1.66 -8.98
N PHE A 35 29.24 0.48 -8.40
CA PHE A 35 29.17 0.33 -6.94
C PHE A 35 30.53 0.31 -6.24
N GLN A 36 31.61 0.00 -6.96
CA GLN A 36 32.99 -0.01 -6.44
C GLN A 36 33.72 1.33 -6.64
N GLU A 37 33.16 2.29 -7.38
CA GLU A 37 33.77 3.60 -7.57
C GLU A 37 33.91 4.34 -6.23
N ASP A 38 35.11 4.79 -5.87
CA ASP A 38 35.41 5.30 -4.52
C ASP A 38 34.98 6.77 -4.36
N ASP A 39 33.67 7.01 -4.38
CA ASP A 39 33.08 8.35 -4.35
C ASP A 39 32.76 8.84 -2.93
N GLY A 40 33.01 8.03 -1.90
CA GLY A 40 32.55 8.30 -0.52
C GLY A 40 31.01 8.35 -0.35
N ILE A 41 30.23 8.09 -1.40
CA ILE A 41 28.77 8.12 -1.39
C ILE A 41 28.23 6.82 -0.75
N PRO A 42 27.31 6.91 0.24
CA PRO A 42 26.76 5.73 0.91
C PRO A 42 25.87 4.90 -0.03
N LEU A 43 25.85 3.58 0.20
CA LEU A 43 25.24 2.58 -0.68
C LEU A 43 23.78 2.90 -1.07
N TYR A 44 22.98 3.47 -0.16
CA TYR A 44 21.56 3.77 -0.38
C TYR A 44 21.31 4.96 -1.32
N LEU A 45 22.35 5.67 -1.76
CA LEU A 45 22.28 6.74 -2.77
C LEU A 45 23.06 6.39 -4.05
N LYS A 46 23.73 5.24 -4.08
CA LYS A 46 24.72 4.91 -5.13
C LYS A 46 24.10 4.47 -6.46
N GLY A 47 22.81 4.09 -6.49
CA GLY A 47 22.07 3.91 -7.74
C GLY A 47 21.58 5.23 -8.35
N GLY A 48 21.91 6.37 -7.75
CA GLY A 48 21.75 7.70 -8.33
C GLY A 48 20.49 8.43 -7.85
N ILE A 49 19.98 9.32 -8.72
CA ILE A 49 18.88 10.24 -8.38
C ILE A 49 17.59 9.49 -8.01
N ALA A 50 17.31 8.36 -8.67
CA ALA A 50 16.12 7.56 -8.40
C ALA A 50 16.10 7.05 -6.96
N ASP A 51 17.23 6.55 -6.45
CA ASP A 51 17.35 6.06 -5.08
C ASP A 51 17.20 7.20 -4.06
N ALA A 52 17.75 8.37 -4.35
CA ALA A 52 17.59 9.55 -3.50
C ALA A 52 16.13 10.01 -3.42
N LEU A 53 15.41 10.01 -4.55
CA LEU A 53 14.01 10.38 -4.64
C LEU A 53 13.13 9.36 -3.91
N LEU A 54 13.41 8.07 -4.11
CA LEU A 54 12.72 6.98 -3.42
C LEU A 54 12.93 7.09 -1.91
N HIS A 55 14.17 7.27 -1.46
CA HIS A 55 14.49 7.45 -0.04
C HIS A 55 13.75 8.64 0.56
N ARG A 56 13.73 9.79 -0.12
CA ARG A 56 13.02 10.98 0.35
C ARG A 56 11.50 10.74 0.41
N ALA A 57 10.93 10.08 -0.59
CA ALA A 57 9.50 9.74 -0.61
C ALA A 57 9.14 8.78 0.54
N THR A 58 9.95 7.74 0.77
CA THR A 58 9.77 6.82 1.89
C THR A 58 9.86 7.56 3.22
N MET A 59 10.85 8.44 3.41
CA MET A 59 11.00 9.22 4.63
C MET A 59 9.78 10.10 4.91
N ILE A 60 9.26 10.79 3.89
CA ILE A 60 8.04 11.61 4.00
C ILE A 60 6.84 10.74 4.39
N LEU A 61 6.69 9.58 3.75
CA LEU A 61 5.58 8.68 4.01
C LEU A 61 5.65 8.07 5.41
N THR A 62 6.84 7.70 5.88
CA THR A 62 7.04 7.19 7.24
C THR A 62 6.76 8.27 8.28
N VAL A 63 7.35 9.46 8.16
CA VAL A 63 7.14 10.55 9.12
C VAL A 63 5.68 11.01 9.13
N GLY A 64 5.09 11.18 7.95
CA GLY A 64 3.68 11.54 7.81
C GLY A 64 2.75 10.45 8.36
N GLY A 65 3.06 9.18 8.10
CA GLY A 65 2.32 8.03 8.62
C GLY A 65 2.39 7.93 10.14
N THR A 66 3.56 8.18 10.74
CA THR A 66 3.73 8.21 12.20
C THR A 66 2.92 9.34 12.81
N ALA A 67 2.95 10.54 12.24
CA ALA A 67 2.15 11.66 12.73
C ALA A 67 0.64 11.36 12.65
N TYR A 68 0.19 10.73 11.55
CA TYR A 68 -1.20 10.30 11.39
C TYR A 68 -1.58 9.21 12.40
N ALA A 69 -0.69 8.25 12.67
CA ALA A 69 -0.92 7.22 13.67
C ALA A 69 -1.07 7.81 15.08
N ILE A 70 -0.25 8.81 15.44
CA ILE A 70 -0.37 9.53 16.72
C ILE A 70 -1.70 10.28 16.78
N TYR A 71 -2.13 10.94 15.70
CA TYR A 71 -3.43 11.60 15.63
C TYR A 71 -4.57 10.61 15.86
N GLN A 72 -4.54 9.45 15.19
CA GLN A 72 -5.55 8.41 15.36
C GLN A 72 -5.53 7.82 16.77
N LEU A 73 -4.36 7.62 17.36
CA LEU A 73 -4.20 7.22 18.76
C LEU A 73 -4.82 8.25 19.70
N ALA A 74 -4.61 9.54 19.48
CA ALA A 74 -5.20 10.60 20.29
C ALA A 74 -6.74 10.57 20.18
N VAL A 75 -7.29 10.51 18.98
CA VAL A 75 -8.75 10.41 18.75
C VAL A 75 -9.33 9.14 19.39
N ALA A 76 -8.60 8.02 19.34
CA ALA A 76 -9.03 6.76 19.95
C ALA A 76 -8.89 6.75 21.48
N SER A 77 -7.97 7.54 22.03
CA SER A 77 -7.74 7.67 23.48
C SER A 77 -8.86 8.42 24.18
N PHE A 78 -9.55 9.32 23.46
CA PHE A 78 -10.76 9.94 23.96
C PHE A 78 -11.97 9.01 23.71
N PRO A 79 -12.78 8.70 24.74
CA PRO A 79 -13.86 7.75 24.63
C PRO A 79 -15.02 8.34 23.80
N ASN A 80 -14.94 8.22 22.47
CA ASN A 80 -16.08 8.52 21.58
C ASN A 80 -17.28 7.58 21.82
N LYS A 81 -17.05 6.49 22.56
CA LYS A 81 -18.05 5.50 22.98
C LYS A 81 -18.95 5.96 24.12
N GLY A 82 -18.53 6.97 24.90
CA GLY A 82 -19.36 7.51 25.97
C GLY A 82 -20.65 8.07 25.40
N VAL A 83 -20.57 8.95 24.40
CA VAL A 83 -21.77 9.54 23.80
C VAL A 83 -22.57 8.49 23.00
N THR A 84 -21.92 7.57 22.28
CA THR A 84 -22.63 6.56 21.46
C THR A 84 -23.28 5.41 22.24
N SER A 85 -22.79 5.04 23.43
CA SER A 85 -23.45 4.05 24.28
C SER A 85 -24.60 4.63 25.11
N ILE A 86 -24.59 5.95 25.37
CA ILE A 86 -25.64 6.64 26.12
C ILE A 86 -26.85 6.97 25.21
N ILE A 87 -26.67 7.09 23.88
CA ILE A 87 -27.77 7.36 22.93
C ILE A 87 -28.95 6.37 23.03
N PRO A 88 -28.74 5.04 23.06
CA PRO A 88 -29.84 4.08 23.25
C PRO A 88 -30.56 4.27 24.60
N ALA A 89 -29.80 4.54 25.67
CA ALA A 89 -30.37 4.75 27.00
C ALA A 89 -31.19 6.04 27.09
N ILE A 90 -30.71 7.14 26.49
CA ILE A 90 -31.46 8.41 26.39
C ILE A 90 -32.70 8.21 25.52
N THR A 91 -32.58 7.55 24.36
CA THR A 91 -33.72 7.29 23.47
C THR A 91 -34.79 6.44 24.16
N TRP A 92 -34.40 5.39 24.89
CA TRP A 92 -35.32 4.58 25.67
C TRP A 92 -35.99 5.36 26.81
N PHE A 93 -35.22 6.20 27.51
CA PHE A 93 -35.74 7.05 28.59
C PHE A 93 -36.75 8.09 28.05
N THR A 94 -36.44 8.75 26.93
CA THR A 94 -37.36 9.69 26.27
C THR A 94 -38.61 8.99 25.74
N PHE A 95 -38.48 7.77 25.21
CA PHE A 95 -39.62 6.96 24.78
C PHE A 95 -40.55 6.59 25.95
N ILE A 96 -39.99 6.22 27.11
CA ILE A 96 -40.77 5.96 28.33
C ILE A 96 -41.44 7.25 28.82
N GLN A 97 -40.74 8.38 28.83
CA GLN A 97 -41.32 9.68 29.21
C GLN A 97 -42.50 10.05 28.32
N LEU A 98 -42.36 9.95 26.99
CA LEU A 98 -43.45 10.21 26.05
C LEU A 98 -44.63 9.25 26.25
N SER A 99 -44.35 7.99 26.57
CA SER A 99 -45.39 6.97 26.84
C SER A 99 -46.14 7.23 28.16
N MET A 100 -45.49 7.85 29.15
CA MET A 100 -46.14 8.26 30.40
C MET A 100 -46.98 9.53 30.21
N ASP A 101 -46.51 10.48 29.41
CA ASP A 101 -47.23 11.73 29.10
C ASP A 101 -48.54 11.45 28.35
N GLN A 102 -48.52 10.54 27.36
CA GLN A 102 -49.71 10.09 26.62
C GLN A 102 -50.75 9.35 27.47
N LYS A 103 -50.38 8.87 28.67
CA LYS A 103 -51.30 8.17 29.58
C LYS A 103 -51.99 9.12 30.56
N SER A 104 -51.51 10.36 30.71
CA SER A 104 -52.09 11.34 31.64
C SER A 104 -53.25 12.15 31.04
N ASP A 105 -53.48 12.08 29.73
CA ASP A 105 -54.50 12.86 29.00
C ASP A 105 -55.76 12.03 28.64
N LYS A 106 -56.00 10.92 29.35
CA LYS A 106 -57.24 10.12 29.31
C LYS A 106 -57.78 9.90 30.71
#